data_AF-A0A662X9T1-F1
#
_entry.id   AF-A0A662X9T1-F1
#
_cell.length_a   1.000
_cell.length_b   1.000
_cell.length_c   1.000
_cell.angle_alpha   90.00
_cell.angle_beta   90.00
_cell.angle_gamma   90.00
#
_symmetry.space_group_name_H-M   'P 1'
#
loop_
_entity.id
_entity.type
_entity.pdbx_description
1 polymer ?
#
loop_
_entity_poly.entity_id
_entity_poly.type
_entity_poly.pdbx_seq_one_letter_code
_entity_poly.pdbx_strand_id
1 'polypeptide(L)'
;MLWQTYLGQLLAYLLPTVEVATIFGALIETIFFLFDGFNPPGSAIPHGYKWLYHFTPQQYTLAIVSSIVFGDCPSDGDGSEIGCTVMTDTPPTLAEGLTVKEYVESVFLMKHSEMWRNFGIVIAFIVFYRALALLALRFVNHQKK
;
A
#
# COMPACT_ATOMS: atom_id res chain seq x y z
N MET A 1 -4.91 8.58 0.45
CA MET A 1 -6.14 9.38 0.51
C MET A 1 -6.63 9.85 -0.86
N LEU A 2 -5.84 10.56 -1.68
CA LEU A 2 -6.33 11.05 -3.00
C LEU A 2 -6.82 9.94 -3.95
N TRP A 3 -6.07 8.84 -4.06
CA TRP A 3 -6.47 7.74 -4.93
C TRP A 3 -7.80 7.07 -4.46
N GLN A 4 -8.06 6.99 -3.15
CA GLN A 4 -9.31 6.45 -2.58
C GLN A 4 -10.51 7.29 -3.03
N THR A 5 -10.37 8.61 -2.95
CA THR A 5 -11.40 9.54 -3.41
C THR A 5 -11.67 9.37 -4.91
N TYR A 6 -10.62 9.19 -5.72
CA TYR A 6 -10.79 9.00 -7.17
C TYR A 6 -11.37 7.63 -7.54
N LEU A 7 -11.06 6.59 -6.76
CA LEU A 7 -11.73 5.29 -6.89
C LEU A 7 -13.23 5.43 -6.56
N GLY A 8 -13.59 6.12 -5.47
CA GLY A 8 -14.99 6.37 -5.12
C GLY A 8 -15.73 7.15 -6.20
N GLN A 9 -15.10 8.19 -6.77
CA GLN A 9 -15.65 8.93 -7.91
C GLN A 9 -15.84 8.04 -9.14
N LEU A 10 -14.84 7.21 -9.48
CA LEU A 10 -14.93 6.25 -10.58
C LEU A 10 -16.12 5.30 -10.40
N LEU A 11 -16.28 4.71 -9.22
CA LEU A 11 -17.39 3.80 -8.93
C LEU A 11 -18.75 4.48 -9.02
N ALA A 12 -18.86 5.72 -8.53
CA ALA A 12 -20.08 6.51 -8.63
C ALA A 12 -20.47 6.83 -10.10
N TYR A 13 -19.50 6.94 -11.00
CA TYR A 13 -19.76 7.17 -12.43
C TYR A 13 -20.00 5.89 -13.22
N LEU A 14 -19.35 4.79 -12.84
CA LEU A 14 -19.51 3.50 -13.52
C LEU A 14 -20.83 2.80 -13.15
N LEU A 15 -21.26 2.90 -11.90
CA LEU A 15 -22.39 2.12 -11.38
C LEU A 15 -23.71 2.90 -11.48
N PRO A 16 -24.85 2.18 -11.66
CA PRO A 16 -26.13 2.82 -11.95
C PRO A 16 -26.73 3.56 -10.75
N THR A 17 -26.37 3.16 -9.52
CA THR A 17 -26.85 3.79 -8.27
C THR A 17 -25.72 3.95 -7.27
N VAL A 18 -25.87 4.94 -6.39
CA VAL A 18 -24.91 5.23 -5.32
C VAL A 18 -24.84 4.09 -4.31
N GLU A 19 -25.96 3.43 -4.02
CA GLU A 19 -26.02 2.29 -3.10
C GLU A 19 -25.18 1.11 -3.59
N VAL A 20 -25.23 0.81 -4.90
CA VAL A 20 -24.39 -0.23 -5.49
C VAL A 20 -22.92 0.21 -5.44
N ALA A 21 -22.63 1.48 -5.73
CA ALA A 21 -21.26 2.01 -5.66
C ALA A 21 -20.64 1.93 -4.27
N THR A 22 -21.41 2.19 -3.20
CA THR A 22 -20.89 2.08 -1.83
C THR A 22 -20.61 0.63 -1.44
N ILE A 23 -21.46 -0.32 -1.83
CA ILE A 23 -21.23 -1.75 -1.57
C ILE A 23 -19.94 -2.22 -2.27
N PHE A 24 -19.77 -1.91 -3.56
CA PHE A 24 -18.55 -2.26 -4.30
C PHE A 24 -17.32 -1.55 -3.74
N GLY A 25 -17.44 -0.27 -3.37
CA GLY A 25 -16.36 0.49 -2.76
C GLY A 25 -15.89 -0.13 -1.44
N ALA A 26 -16.82 -0.52 -0.57
CA ALA A 26 -16.50 -1.19 0.69
C ALA A 26 -15.84 -2.57 0.47
N LEU A 27 -16.31 -3.34 -0.51
CA LEU A 27 -15.71 -4.62 -0.87
C LEU A 27 -14.26 -4.43 -1.35
N ILE A 28 -14.02 -3.49 -2.26
CA ILE A 28 -12.68 -3.22 -2.80
C ILE A 28 -11.74 -2.74 -1.69
N GLU A 29 -12.19 -1.82 -0.82
CA GLU A 29 -11.36 -1.33 0.28
C GLU A 29 -11.02 -2.45 1.27
N THR A 30 -11.96 -3.37 1.54
CA THR A 30 -11.71 -4.53 2.40
C THR A 30 -10.65 -5.44 1.81
N ILE A 31 -10.71 -5.70 0.50
CA ILE A 31 -9.69 -6.48 -0.21
C ILE A 31 -8.33 -5.77 -0.10
N PHE A 32 -8.28 -4.48 -0.38
CA PHE A 32 -7.02 -3.72 -0.31
C PHE A 32 -6.45 -3.67 1.11
N PHE A 33 -7.29 -3.53 2.13
CA PHE A 33 -6.87 -3.58 3.52
C PHE A 33 -6.25 -4.94 3.88
N LEU A 34 -6.85 -6.05 3.43
CA LEU A 34 -6.32 -7.39 3.68
C LEU A 34 -4.95 -7.64 3.00
N PHE A 35 -4.70 -6.97 1.87
CA PHE A 35 -3.47 -7.12 1.09
C PHE A 35 -2.59 -5.88 1.14
N ASP A 36 -2.63 -5.09 2.22
CA ASP A 36 -1.77 -3.92 2.41
C ASP A 36 -0.34 -4.29 2.85
N GLY A 37 -0.14 -5.54 3.28
CA GLY A 37 1.15 -6.07 3.71
C GLY A 37 1.56 -5.71 5.13
N PHE A 38 0.64 -5.19 5.96
CA PHE A 38 0.81 -5.06 7.40
C PHE A 38 0.33 -6.31 8.14
N ASN A 39 -0.93 -6.70 7.92
CA ASN A 39 -1.52 -7.89 8.52
C ASN A 39 -2.38 -8.66 7.49
N PRO A 40 -1.87 -9.76 6.90
CA PRO A 40 -0.57 -10.38 7.14
C PRO A 40 0.62 -9.55 6.61
N PRO A 41 1.84 -9.75 7.15
CA PRO A 41 3.03 -9.06 6.67
C PRO A 41 3.34 -9.45 5.22
N GLY A 42 3.91 -8.53 4.44
CA GLY A 42 4.17 -8.72 3.00
C GLY A 42 4.94 -10.00 2.64
N SER A 43 5.83 -10.48 3.51
CA SER A 43 6.57 -11.74 3.34
C SER A 43 5.69 -13.00 3.47
N ALA A 44 4.62 -12.94 4.26
CA ALA A 44 3.71 -14.06 4.52
C ALA A 44 2.58 -14.18 3.48
N ILE A 45 2.45 -13.21 2.57
CA ILE A 45 1.44 -13.26 1.50
C ILE A 45 1.79 -14.38 0.51
N PRO A 46 0.89 -15.37 0.28
CA PRO A 46 1.15 -16.47 -0.64
C PRO A 46 1.45 -15.98 -2.06
N HIS A 47 2.38 -16.65 -2.76
CA HIS A 47 2.83 -16.25 -4.09
C HIS A 47 1.67 -16.05 -5.09
N GLY A 48 0.63 -16.91 -5.03
CA GLY A 48 -0.54 -16.82 -5.90
C GLY A 48 -1.40 -15.56 -5.71
N TYR A 49 -1.36 -14.93 -4.53
CA TYR A 49 -2.11 -13.70 -4.23
C TYR A 49 -1.22 -12.45 -4.18
N LYS A 50 0.08 -12.61 -4.44
CA LYS A 50 1.04 -11.49 -4.36
C LYS A 50 0.78 -10.40 -5.40
N TRP A 51 0.06 -10.71 -6.48
CA TRP A 51 -0.41 -9.72 -7.44
C TRP A 51 -1.43 -8.73 -6.82
N LEU A 52 -2.29 -9.18 -5.90
CA LEU A 52 -3.21 -8.30 -5.17
C LEU A 52 -2.44 -7.33 -4.29
N TYR A 53 -1.41 -7.84 -3.60
CA TYR A 53 -0.50 -6.99 -2.85
C TYR A 53 0.16 -5.92 -3.73
N HIS A 54 0.59 -6.24 -4.96
CA HIS A 54 1.12 -5.24 -5.88
C HIS A 54 0.06 -4.28 -6.44
N PHE A 55 -1.21 -4.70 -6.51
CA PHE A 55 -2.31 -3.87 -6.99
C PHE A 55 -2.89 -2.95 -5.91
N THR A 56 -2.69 -3.28 -4.64
CA THR A 56 -3.12 -2.47 -3.49
C THR A 56 -2.28 -1.18 -3.40
N PRO A 57 -2.83 0.01 -3.68
CA PRO A 57 -2.06 1.26 -3.60
C PRO A 57 -1.66 1.64 -2.16
N GLN A 58 -2.38 1.19 -1.14
CA GLN A 58 -2.09 1.45 0.27
C GLN A 58 -0.71 0.95 0.69
N GLN A 59 -0.28 -0.22 0.18
CA GLN A 59 0.98 -0.84 0.59
C GLN A 59 2.20 0.04 0.26
N TYR A 60 2.17 0.75 -0.87
CA TYR A 60 3.25 1.66 -1.26
C TYR A 60 3.31 2.88 -0.35
N THR A 61 2.15 3.38 0.08
CA THR A 61 2.10 4.51 1.04
C THR A 61 2.63 4.06 2.40
N LEU A 62 2.22 2.87 2.86
CA LEU A 62 2.71 2.29 4.10
C LEU A 62 4.22 2.05 4.04
N ALA A 63 4.73 1.50 2.92
CA ALA A 63 6.16 1.30 2.71
C ALA A 63 6.95 2.61 2.77
N ILE A 64 6.44 3.70 2.18
CA ILE A 64 7.08 5.03 2.25
C ILE A 64 7.12 5.52 3.71
N VAL A 65 5.99 5.51 4.41
CA VAL A 65 5.93 5.98 5.81
C VAL A 65 6.83 5.16 6.71
N SER A 66 6.76 3.83 6.61
CA SER A 66 7.63 2.92 7.36
C SER A 66 9.10 3.15 7.04
N SER A 67 9.44 3.40 5.77
CA SER A 67 10.82 3.66 5.39
C SER A 67 11.38 4.99 5.92
N ILE A 68 10.54 6.02 6.06
CA ILE A 68 10.96 7.30 6.64
C ILE A 68 11.21 7.17 8.15
N VAL A 69 10.42 6.34 8.85
CA VAL A 69 10.52 6.20 10.31
C VAL A 69 11.58 5.17 10.72
N PHE A 70 11.68 4.06 9.98
CA PHE A 70 12.47 2.88 10.37
C PHE A 70 13.58 2.54 9.38
N GLY A 71 13.65 3.21 8.23
CA GLY A 71 14.56 2.86 7.13
C GLY A 71 15.97 3.45 7.25
N ASP A 72 16.14 4.48 8.10
CA ASP A 72 17.42 5.14 8.30
C ASP A 72 18.22 4.48 9.43
N CYS A 73 19.42 4.01 9.05
CA CYS A 73 20.47 3.56 9.95
C CYS A 73 21.83 3.76 9.27
N PRO A 74 22.42 4.96 9.32
CA PRO A 74 23.71 5.24 8.72
C PRO A 74 24.87 4.66 9.54
N SER A 75 25.86 4.07 8.87
CA SER A 75 27.04 3.46 9.55
C SER A 75 27.93 4.46 10.29
N ASP A 76 27.86 5.74 9.91
CA ASP A 76 28.63 6.83 10.52
C ASP A 76 27.81 7.60 11.58
N GLY A 77 26.59 7.14 11.89
CA GLY A 77 25.70 7.75 12.89
C GLY A 77 26.00 7.34 14.32
N ASP A 78 25.39 8.04 15.28
CA ASP A 78 25.47 7.73 16.71
C ASP A 78 24.63 6.49 17.10
N GLY A 79 23.99 5.83 16.12
CA GLY A 79 23.13 4.66 16.31
C GLY A 79 21.85 4.96 17.09
N SER A 80 21.50 6.24 17.22
CA SER A 80 20.33 6.73 17.98
C SER A 80 19.02 6.61 17.18
N GLU A 81 19.12 6.38 15.87
CA GLU A 81 17.99 6.16 15.00
C GLU A 81 17.24 4.88 15.35
N ILE A 82 15.90 4.94 15.32
CA ILE A 82 15.03 3.80 15.66
C ILE A 82 15.34 2.59 14.76
N GLY A 83 15.70 2.83 13.50
CA GLY A 83 16.09 1.77 12.56
C GLY A 83 17.33 0.97 12.97
N CYS A 84 18.28 1.57 13.72
CA CYS A 84 19.49 0.91 14.19
C CYS A 84 19.30 0.09 15.48
N THR A 85 18.16 0.21 16.14
CA THR A 85 17.91 -0.48 17.40
C THR A 85 17.83 -1.99 17.15
N VAL A 86 18.61 -2.77 17.92
CA VAL A 86 18.56 -4.23 17.88
C VAL A 86 17.31 -4.71 18.62
N MET A 87 16.53 -5.57 18.00
CA MET A 87 15.33 -6.13 18.62
C MET A 87 15.70 -7.16 19.69
N THR A 88 15.09 -7.05 20.87
CA THR A 88 15.18 -8.05 21.95
C THR A 88 14.01 -9.03 21.88
N ASP A 89 14.19 -10.23 22.45
CA ASP A 89 13.13 -11.26 22.55
C ASP A 89 12.52 -11.66 21.19
N THR A 90 13.34 -11.70 20.14
CA THR A 90 12.89 -12.13 18.81
C THR A 90 12.54 -13.63 18.81
N PRO A 91 11.46 -14.04 18.13
CA PRO A 91 11.15 -15.44 17.93
C PRO A 91 12.31 -16.19 17.23
N PRO A 92 12.52 -17.48 17.51
CA PRO A 92 13.62 -18.28 16.92
C PRO A 92 13.52 -18.47 15.40
N THR A 93 12.43 -18.01 14.78
CA THR A 93 12.26 -17.98 13.32
C THR A 93 12.94 -16.79 12.64
N LEU A 94 13.41 -15.79 13.42
CA LEU A 94 14.12 -14.60 12.94
C LEU A 94 15.60 -14.67 13.34
N ALA A 95 16.45 -13.94 12.61
CA ALA A 95 17.88 -13.90 12.91
C ALA A 95 18.15 -13.24 14.28
N GLU A 96 19.13 -13.76 15.02
CA GLU A 96 19.59 -13.16 16.27
C GLU A 96 20.30 -11.83 15.99
N GLY A 97 20.02 -10.81 16.81
CA GLY A 97 20.66 -9.49 16.67
C GLY A 97 20.13 -8.62 15.53
N LEU A 98 18.97 -8.97 14.95
CA LEU A 98 18.34 -8.21 13.87
C LEU A 98 17.95 -6.79 14.32
N THR A 99 18.24 -5.81 13.47
CA THR A 99 17.82 -4.41 13.67
C THR A 99 16.36 -4.19 13.27
N VAL A 100 15.73 -3.14 13.80
CA VAL A 100 14.37 -2.73 13.40
C VAL A 100 14.28 -2.50 11.89
N LYS A 101 15.30 -1.91 11.28
CA LYS A 101 15.37 -1.72 9.82
C LYS A 101 15.30 -3.05 9.08
N GLU A 102 16.16 -4.00 9.43
CA GLU A 102 16.22 -5.32 8.78
C GLU A 102 14.91 -6.11 8.98
N TYR A 103 14.27 -5.95 10.14
CA TYR A 103 12.94 -6.51 10.39
C TYR A 103 11.88 -5.97 9.43
N VAL A 104 11.80 -4.64 9.30
CA VAL A 104 10.83 -3.98 8.40
C VAL A 104 11.10 -4.34 6.93
N GLU A 105 12.36 -4.46 6.53
CA GLU A 105 12.73 -4.84 5.17
C GLU A 105 12.43 -6.32 4.85
N SER A 106 12.67 -7.23 5.80
CA SER A 106 12.52 -8.67 5.57
C SER A 106 11.08 -9.17 5.77
N VAL A 107 10.41 -8.71 6.83
CA VAL A 107 9.07 -9.18 7.19
C VAL A 107 7.99 -8.42 6.42
N PHE A 108 8.06 -7.09 6.39
CA PHE A 108 7.04 -6.25 5.76
C PHE A 108 7.33 -5.92 4.28
N LEU A 109 8.53 -6.26 3.78
CA LEU A 109 8.99 -5.93 2.43
C LEU A 109 9.06 -4.42 2.15
N MET A 110 9.29 -3.61 3.19
CA MET A 110 9.30 -2.15 3.11
C MET A 110 10.74 -1.62 3.13
N LYS A 111 11.30 -1.41 1.93
CA LYS A 111 12.70 -0.98 1.77
C LYS A 111 12.85 0.51 1.60
N HIS A 112 13.84 1.09 2.28
CA HIS A 112 14.14 2.51 2.17
C HIS A 112 14.67 2.92 0.78
N SER A 113 15.46 2.05 0.16
CA SER A 113 15.99 2.27 -1.20
C SER A 113 14.89 2.38 -2.27
N GLU A 114 13.69 1.89 -1.99
CA GLU A 114 12.58 1.81 -2.94
C GLU A 114 11.56 2.94 -2.76
N MET A 115 11.79 3.86 -1.83
CA MET A 115 10.86 4.94 -1.48
C MET A 115 10.42 5.75 -2.71
N TRP A 116 11.36 6.18 -3.57
CA TRP A 116 11.07 6.95 -4.77
C TRP A 116 10.26 6.17 -5.81
N ARG A 117 10.53 4.87 -5.94
CA ARG A 117 9.74 4.00 -6.83
C ARG A 117 8.31 3.88 -6.30
N ASN A 118 8.15 3.63 -5.01
CA ASN A 118 6.84 3.52 -4.36
C ASN A 118 6.06 4.83 -4.49
N PHE A 119 6.72 5.97 -4.34
CA PHE A 119 6.12 7.29 -4.54
C PHE A 119 5.62 7.47 -5.99
N GLY A 120 6.46 7.13 -6.97
CA GLY A 120 6.07 7.16 -8.39
C GLY A 120 4.87 6.26 -8.69
N ILE A 121 4.81 5.06 -8.10
CA ILE A 121 3.68 4.13 -8.25
C ILE A 121 2.39 4.73 -7.69
N VAL A 122 2.42 5.37 -6.52
CA VAL A 122 1.25 6.04 -5.93
C VAL A 122 0.72 7.14 -6.87
N ILE A 123 1.61 7.96 -7.43
CA ILE A 123 1.21 8.98 -8.41
C ILE A 123 0.60 8.35 -9.66
N ALA A 124 1.18 7.24 -10.16
CA ALA A 124 0.63 6.52 -11.30
C ALA A 124 -0.80 6.02 -11.05
N PHE A 125 -1.08 5.45 -9.86
CA PHE A 125 -2.44 5.05 -9.49
C PHE A 125 -3.42 6.24 -9.44
N ILE A 126 -3.00 7.37 -8.89
CA ILE A 126 -3.82 8.59 -8.83
C ILE A 126 -4.22 9.04 -10.24
N VAL A 127 -3.25 9.14 -11.15
CA VAL A 127 -3.50 9.54 -12.55
C VAL A 127 -4.36 8.51 -13.26
N PHE A 128 -4.10 7.22 -13.06
CA PHE A 128 -4.85 6.11 -13.65
C PHE A 128 -6.34 6.15 -13.27
N TYR A 129 -6.67 6.17 -11.98
CA TYR A 129 -8.06 6.23 -11.53
C TYR A 129 -8.74 7.52 -11.96
N ARG A 130 -8.01 8.64 -12.02
CA ARG A 130 -8.54 9.90 -12.53
C ARG A 130 -8.89 9.83 -14.02
N ALA A 131 -8.01 9.25 -14.83
CA ALA A 131 -8.25 9.04 -16.25
C ALA A 131 -9.45 8.11 -16.49
N LEU A 132 -9.53 7.00 -15.75
CA LEU A 132 -10.69 6.10 -15.81
C LEU A 132 -11.99 6.80 -15.43
N ALA A 133 -11.99 7.63 -14.39
CA ALA A 133 -13.19 8.37 -13.98
C ALA A 133 -13.67 9.35 -15.07
N LEU A 134 -12.73 10.02 -15.76
CA LEU A 134 -13.05 10.89 -16.89
C LEU A 134 -13.59 10.11 -18.10
N LEU A 135 -13.03 8.92 -18.37
CA LEU A 135 -13.53 8.05 -19.43
C LEU A 135 -14.93 7.51 -19.09
N ALA A 136 -15.16 7.11 -17.84
CA ALA A 136 -16.48 6.69 -17.36
C ALA A 136 -17.51 7.80 -17.58
N LEU A 137 -17.21 9.04 -17.18
CA LEU A 137 -18.09 10.18 -17.42
C LEU A 137 -18.40 10.42 -18.90
N ARG A 138 -17.44 10.17 -19.78
CA ARG A 138 -17.61 10.40 -21.22
C ARG A 138 -18.45 9.32 -21.91
N PHE A 139 -18.29 8.06 -21.50
CA PHE A 139 -18.86 6.92 -22.22
C PHE A 139 -20.04 6.26 -21.49
N VAL A 140 -20.14 6.39 -20.18
CA VAL A 140 -21.21 5.82 -19.37
C VAL A 140 -22.25 6.89 -19.10
N ASN A 141 -23.50 6.64 -19.49
CA ASN A 141 -24.62 7.54 -19.25
C ASN A 141 -25.81 6.76 -18.70
N HIS A 142 -26.01 6.85 -17.39
CA HIS A 142 -27.12 6.23 -16.67
C HIS A 142 -28.42 7.07 -16.72
N GLN A 143 -28.40 8.25 -17.35
CA GLN A 143 -29.55 9.15 -17.48
C GLN A 143 -30.38 8.92 -18.75
N LYS A 144 -29.94 8.07 -19.69
CA LYS A 144 -30.75 7.67 -20.85
C LYS A 144 -31.78 6.62 -20.42
N LYS A 145 -32.99 7.09 -20.14
CA LYS A 145 -34.22 6.31 -20.36
C LYS A 145 -34.80 6.69 -21.71
#